data_AF-A0A6A5GQT4-F1
#
_entry.id   AF-A0A6A5GQT4-F1
#
_cell.length_a   1.000
_cell.length_b   1.000
_cell.length_c   1.000
_cell.angle_alpha   90.00
_cell.angle_beta   90.00
_cell.angle_gamma   90.00
#
_symmetry.space_group_name_H-M   'P 1'
#
loop_
_entity.id
_entity.type
_entity.pdbx_description
1 polymer ?
#
loop_
_entity_poly.entity_id
_entity_poly.type
_entity_poly.pdbx_seq_one_letter_code
_entity_poly.pdbx_strand_id
1 'polypeptide(L)'
;MHSVALTLLVLVGASQAALLLPYTLPDDVIQLMAFREQPQNAAISTCNDVQFNYCQATFNKFFGMDDSISWRNGTYIFNTVQKYLMMNVTELVKVCNTRTQFYQCLGTSYYPCMNLYTLLNKPQPDFPNAFDYVRTFRGLEWMCVGGFSEVVAQWGCLGTFPTTNAYLNCIANFNQTVAANNFCPAVQQTGACLNDAYNAACGAPGSGYFGCENFRITFDNSCWGLRCMVDSQ
;
A
#
# COMPACT_ATOMS: atom_id res chain seq x y z
N MET A 1 38.62 -4.57 26.80
CA MET A 1 37.80 -5.49 26.00
C MET A 1 36.42 -4.88 25.87
N HIS A 2 36.10 -4.32 24.70
CA HIS A 2 34.81 -3.70 24.43
C HIS A 2 33.82 -4.77 23.99
N SER A 3 32.78 -5.00 24.80
CA SER A 3 31.61 -5.78 24.37
C SER A 3 30.56 -4.80 23.87
N VAL A 4 30.42 -4.72 22.54
CA VAL A 4 29.30 -4.03 21.90
C VAL A 4 28.13 -5.01 21.89
N ALA A 5 27.10 -4.73 22.69
CA ALA A 5 25.82 -5.43 22.61
C ALA A 5 25.02 -4.86 21.43
N LEU A 6 24.87 -5.65 20.37
CA LEU A 6 23.93 -5.36 19.27
C LEU A 6 22.53 -5.74 19.75
N THR A 7 21.71 -4.75 20.08
CA THR A 7 20.29 -4.96 20.38
C THR A 7 19.51 -5.01 19.06
N LEU A 8 19.18 -6.21 18.57
CA LEU A 8 18.17 -6.38 17.52
C LEU A 8 16.79 -6.06 18.12
N LEU A 9 16.27 -4.87 17.84
CA LEU A 9 14.86 -4.54 18.05
C LEU A 9 14.04 -5.21 16.95
N VAL A 10 13.57 -6.43 17.21
CA VAL A 10 12.51 -7.05 16.41
C VAL A 10 11.20 -6.36 16.81
N LEU A 11 10.77 -5.37 16.02
CA LEU A 11 9.44 -4.80 16.10
C LEU A 11 8.44 -5.88 15.67
N VAL A 12 7.91 -6.63 16.64
CA VAL A 12 6.72 -7.46 16.44
C VAL A 12 5.55 -6.50 16.30
N GLY A 13 5.19 -6.16 15.05
CA GLY A 13 3.99 -5.40 14.76
C GLY A 13 2.78 -6.15 15.29
N ALA A 14 1.88 -5.46 16.02
CA ALA A 14 0.64 -6.04 16.47
C ALA A 14 -0.16 -6.56 15.26
N SER A 15 -0.47 -7.85 15.26
CA SER A 15 -1.25 -8.50 14.22
C SER A 15 -2.70 -8.02 14.31
N GLN A 16 -3.14 -7.26 13.31
CA GLN A 16 -4.51 -6.77 13.21
C GLN A 16 -5.09 -7.20 11.86
N ALA A 17 -6.39 -7.44 11.84
CA ALA A 17 -7.10 -7.67 10.59
C ALA A 17 -6.88 -6.46 9.68
N ALA A 18 -6.45 -6.72 8.45
CA ALA A 18 -6.01 -5.70 7.54
C ALA A 18 -6.41 -5.98 6.09
N LEU A 19 -6.74 -4.92 5.35
CA LEU A 19 -6.98 -5.00 3.91
C LEU A 19 -5.94 -4.14 3.17
N LEU A 20 -5.57 -2.98 3.72
CA LEU A 20 -4.30 -2.34 3.42
C LEU A 20 -3.22 -3.01 4.28
N LEU A 21 -2.26 -3.65 3.63
CA LEU A 21 -1.29 -4.49 4.31
C LEU A 21 -0.31 -3.65 5.16
N PRO A 22 -0.24 -3.88 6.50
CA PRO A 22 0.66 -3.14 7.35
C PRO A 22 2.08 -3.72 7.28
N TYR A 23 3.02 -2.92 6.80
CA TYR A 23 4.46 -3.17 6.86
C TYR A 23 5.21 -1.83 6.83
N THR A 24 6.51 -1.81 7.11
CA THR A 24 7.32 -0.59 6.99
C THR A 24 8.48 -0.85 6.05
N LEU A 25 9.01 0.21 5.46
CA LEU A 25 10.23 0.17 4.68
C LEU A 25 11.27 1.08 5.32
N PRO A 26 12.55 0.69 5.29
CA PRO A 26 13.66 1.60 5.59
C PRO A 26 13.68 2.81 4.64
N ASP A 27 14.11 3.96 5.13
CA ASP A 27 14.15 5.22 4.36
C ASP A 27 14.98 5.09 3.06
N ASP A 28 16.06 4.32 3.06
CA ASP A 28 16.90 4.08 1.86
C ASP A 28 16.16 3.26 0.79
N VAL A 29 15.31 2.31 1.20
CA VAL A 29 14.45 1.55 0.30
C VAL A 29 13.33 2.44 -0.26
N ILE A 30 12.73 3.29 0.58
CA ILE A 30 11.74 4.30 0.14
C ILE A 30 12.39 5.28 -0.85
N GLN A 31 13.62 5.72 -0.58
CA GLN A 31 14.38 6.59 -1.48
C GLN A 31 14.66 5.91 -2.83
N LEU A 32 15.08 4.64 -2.82
CA LEU A 32 15.29 3.87 -4.04
C LEU A 32 13.99 3.74 -4.85
N MET A 33 12.89 3.41 -4.18
CA MET A 33 11.57 3.33 -4.80
C MET A 33 11.21 4.65 -5.47
N ALA A 34 11.33 5.77 -4.77
CA ALA A 34 11.09 7.10 -5.31
C ALA A 34 11.99 7.41 -6.52
N PHE A 35 13.29 7.11 -6.46
CA PHE A 35 14.20 7.30 -7.59
C PHE A 35 13.75 6.52 -8.83
N ARG A 36 13.31 5.26 -8.65
CA ARG A 36 12.82 4.41 -9.75
C ARG A 36 11.46 4.84 -10.30
N GLU A 37 10.67 5.56 -9.50
CA GLU A 37 9.38 6.14 -9.90
C GLU A 37 9.51 7.49 -10.63
N GLN A 38 10.74 7.97 -10.84
CA GLN A 38 10.98 9.23 -11.54
C GLN A 38 10.32 9.20 -12.93
N PRO A 39 9.47 10.18 -13.27
CA PRO A 39 8.82 10.25 -14.57
C PRO A 39 9.85 10.46 -15.68
N GLN A 40 9.73 9.68 -16.77
CA GLN A 40 10.61 9.83 -17.95
C GLN A 40 10.37 11.15 -18.70
N ASN A 41 9.18 11.75 -18.56
CA ASN A 41 8.82 13.01 -19.21
C ASN A 41 8.22 13.98 -18.18
N ALA A 42 8.98 15.03 -17.83
CA ALA A 42 8.61 16.03 -16.84
C ALA A 42 7.34 16.83 -17.21
N ALA A 43 6.97 16.90 -18.50
CA ALA A 43 5.82 17.67 -18.97
C ALA A 43 4.46 16.98 -18.72
N ILE A 44 4.45 15.66 -18.46
CA ILE A 44 3.24 14.86 -18.21
C ILE A 44 3.06 14.59 -16.70
N SER A 45 4.00 15.04 -15.86
CA SER A 45 4.19 14.54 -14.50
C SER A 45 4.01 15.56 -13.38
N THR A 46 3.30 16.67 -13.63
CA THR A 46 3.15 17.71 -12.60
C THR A 46 1.89 17.49 -11.79
N CYS A 47 2.05 17.25 -10.49
CA CYS A 47 0.94 17.27 -9.55
C CYS A 47 0.47 18.72 -9.35
N ASN A 48 -0.79 19.01 -9.67
CA ASN A 48 -1.41 20.31 -9.38
C ASN A 48 -1.74 20.40 -7.88
N ASP A 49 -0.91 21.10 -7.11
CA ASP A 49 -1.04 21.19 -5.66
C ASP A 49 -2.35 21.82 -5.18
N VAL A 50 -2.89 22.80 -5.91
CA VAL A 50 -4.16 23.45 -5.54
C VAL A 50 -5.30 22.44 -5.66
N GLN A 51 -5.36 21.73 -6.78
CA GLN A 51 -6.35 20.67 -7.00
C GLN A 51 -6.13 19.52 -6.00
N PHE A 52 -4.88 19.15 -5.75
CA PHE A 52 -4.53 18.07 -4.85
C PHE A 52 -5.02 18.33 -3.42
N ASN A 53 -4.75 19.52 -2.88
CA ASN A 53 -5.22 19.90 -1.55
C ASN A 53 -6.74 19.96 -1.47
N TYR A 54 -7.42 20.48 -2.50
CA TYR A 54 -8.88 20.51 -2.57
C TYR A 54 -9.49 19.10 -2.58
N CYS A 55 -8.99 18.22 -3.43
CA CYS A 55 -9.46 16.84 -3.52
C CYS A 55 -9.17 16.07 -2.23
N GLN A 56 -8.02 16.31 -1.60
CA GLN A 56 -7.68 15.71 -0.31
C GLN A 56 -8.64 16.15 0.80
N ALA A 57 -8.94 17.44 0.91
CA ALA A 57 -9.93 17.94 1.88
C ALA A 57 -11.32 17.32 1.64
N THR A 58 -11.71 17.13 0.38
CA THR A 58 -12.98 16.46 0.04
C THR A 58 -12.98 14.98 0.46
N PHE A 59 -11.88 14.26 0.23
CA PHE A 59 -11.69 12.90 0.72
C PHE A 59 -11.74 12.85 2.26
N ASN A 60 -11.09 13.80 2.93
CA ASN A 60 -11.02 13.87 4.39
C ASN A 60 -12.40 13.96 5.06
N LYS A 61 -13.32 14.73 4.47
CA LYS A 61 -14.69 14.91 4.99
C LYS A 61 -15.46 13.61 5.15
N PHE A 62 -15.30 12.66 4.23
CA PHE A 62 -15.94 11.34 4.34
C PHE A 62 -15.49 10.61 5.60
N PHE A 63 -14.22 10.71 5.95
CA PHE A 63 -13.63 10.04 7.11
C PHE A 63 -13.75 10.87 8.41
N GLY A 64 -14.29 12.09 8.34
CA GLY A 64 -14.32 13.03 9.47
C GLY A 64 -12.94 13.57 9.87
N MET A 65 -11.98 13.58 8.94
CA MET A 65 -10.65 14.15 9.15
C MET A 65 -10.66 15.67 8.95
N ASP A 66 -9.73 16.38 9.62
CA ASP A 66 -9.55 17.83 9.44
C ASP A 66 -9.07 18.18 8.02
N ASP A 67 -9.46 19.35 7.52
CA ASP A 67 -9.10 19.80 6.16
C ASP A 67 -7.59 20.04 5.99
N SER A 68 -6.82 20.20 7.07
CA SER A 68 -5.35 20.33 7.06
C SER A 68 -4.60 19.00 6.86
N ILE A 69 -5.29 17.86 7.03
CA ILE A 69 -4.70 16.53 6.86
C ILE A 69 -4.31 16.31 5.39
N SER A 70 -3.03 16.00 5.15
CA SER A 70 -2.47 15.86 3.81
C SER A 70 -1.58 14.63 3.69
N TRP A 71 -0.86 14.49 2.58
CA TRP A 71 0.13 13.42 2.40
C TRP A 71 1.21 13.38 3.49
N ARG A 72 1.44 14.50 4.19
CA ARG A 72 2.33 14.58 5.36
C ARG A 72 1.79 13.84 6.59
N ASN A 73 0.53 13.43 6.55
CA ASN A 73 -0.14 12.65 7.58
C ASN A 73 -0.51 11.26 7.05
N GLY A 74 0.27 10.72 6.11
CA GLY A 74 -0.02 9.47 5.42
C GLY A 74 -0.27 8.29 6.36
N THR A 75 0.47 8.15 7.46
CA THR A 75 0.22 7.09 8.44
C THR A 75 -1.13 7.25 9.13
N TYR A 76 -1.53 8.48 9.43
CA TYR A 76 -2.86 8.77 10.00
C TYR A 76 -3.97 8.46 8.99
N ILE A 77 -3.80 8.85 7.73
CA ILE A 77 -4.74 8.53 6.64
C ILE A 77 -4.84 7.02 6.45
N PHE A 78 -3.72 6.30 6.36
CA PHE A 78 -3.66 4.85 6.24
C PHE A 78 -4.48 4.16 7.35
N ASN A 79 -4.22 4.50 8.61
CA ASN A 79 -4.90 3.91 9.75
C ASN A 79 -6.41 4.24 9.75
N THR A 80 -6.76 5.47 9.36
CA THR A 80 -8.15 5.92 9.29
C THR A 80 -8.92 5.16 8.21
N VAL A 81 -8.38 5.09 6.99
CA VAL A 81 -8.98 4.34 5.88
C VAL A 81 -9.08 2.85 6.22
N GLN A 82 -8.01 2.28 6.77
CA GLN A 82 -7.95 0.88 7.20
C GLN A 82 -9.07 0.55 8.19
N LYS A 83 -9.36 1.43 9.14
CA LYS A 83 -10.46 1.24 10.10
C LYS A 83 -11.81 1.09 9.42
N TYR A 84 -12.11 1.90 8.40
CA TYR A 84 -13.38 1.82 7.65
C TYR A 84 -13.45 0.55 6.81
N LEU A 85 -12.36 0.18 6.13
CA LEU A 85 -12.28 -1.04 5.33
C LEU A 85 -12.60 -2.31 6.16
N MET A 86 -12.23 -2.32 7.44
CA MET A 86 -12.46 -3.44 8.35
C MET A 86 -13.82 -3.43 9.07
N MET A 87 -14.69 -2.45 8.85
CA MET A 87 -15.99 -2.43 9.51
C MET A 87 -16.94 -3.50 8.96
N ASN A 88 -17.10 -3.52 7.63
CA ASN A 88 -17.90 -4.48 6.87
C ASN A 88 -17.79 -4.15 5.37
N VAL A 89 -18.36 -5.02 4.54
CA VAL A 89 -18.41 -4.84 3.08
C VAL A 89 -19.12 -3.54 2.68
N THR A 90 -20.17 -3.11 3.38
CA THR A 90 -20.89 -1.86 3.06
C THR A 90 -19.98 -0.63 3.20
N GLU A 91 -19.18 -0.57 4.27
CA GLU A 91 -18.21 0.50 4.47
C GLU A 91 -17.05 0.42 3.48
N LEU A 92 -16.57 -0.79 3.13
CA LEU A 92 -15.60 -0.99 2.05
C LEU A 92 -16.10 -0.38 0.74
N VAL A 93 -17.35 -0.66 0.35
CA VAL A 93 -17.96 -0.10 -0.87
C VAL A 93 -18.00 1.43 -0.83
N LYS A 94 -18.30 2.03 0.34
CA LYS A 94 -18.27 3.48 0.50
C LYS A 94 -16.86 4.04 0.37
N VAL A 95 -15.84 3.39 0.96
CA VAL A 95 -14.44 3.77 0.78
C VAL A 95 -14.05 3.73 -0.70
N CYS A 96 -14.48 2.70 -1.43
CA CYS A 96 -14.22 2.59 -2.86
C CYS A 96 -14.90 3.68 -3.70
N ASN A 97 -16.13 4.07 -3.35
CA ASN A 97 -16.79 5.21 -3.96
C ASN A 97 -16.04 6.52 -3.66
N THR A 98 -15.62 6.73 -2.41
CA THR A 98 -14.82 7.90 -2.01
C THR A 98 -13.47 7.96 -2.74
N ARG A 99 -12.78 6.83 -2.92
CA ARG A 99 -11.56 6.76 -3.76
C ARG A 99 -11.85 7.10 -5.21
N THR A 100 -12.98 6.64 -5.76
CA THR A 100 -13.39 6.95 -7.13
C THR A 100 -13.63 8.45 -7.32
N GLN A 101 -14.31 9.10 -6.36
CA GLN A 101 -14.50 10.54 -6.37
C GLN A 101 -13.18 11.31 -6.24
N PHE A 102 -12.26 10.84 -5.40
CA PHE A 102 -10.93 11.41 -5.28
C PHE A 102 -10.12 11.31 -6.59
N TYR A 103 -10.15 10.14 -7.24
CA TYR A 103 -9.56 9.93 -8.56
C TYR A 103 -10.15 10.87 -9.61
N GLN A 104 -11.48 10.97 -9.68
CA GLN A 104 -12.19 11.85 -10.61
C GLN A 104 -11.90 13.33 -10.35
N CYS A 105 -11.83 13.73 -9.07
CA CYS A 105 -11.51 15.10 -8.67
C CYS A 105 -10.12 15.52 -9.14
N LEU A 106 -9.14 14.62 -9.06
CA LEU A 106 -7.76 14.85 -9.52
C LEU A 106 -7.62 14.75 -11.05
N GLY A 107 -8.39 13.89 -11.70
CA GLY A 107 -8.31 13.66 -13.14
C GLY A 107 -6.88 13.31 -13.58
N THR A 108 -6.34 14.05 -14.54
CA THR A 108 -4.97 13.84 -15.06
C THR A 108 -3.88 14.05 -14.00
N SER A 109 -4.17 14.77 -12.91
CA SER A 109 -3.22 14.98 -11.80
C SER A 109 -3.09 13.76 -10.88
N TYR A 110 -3.96 12.74 -11.00
CA TYR A 110 -4.00 11.63 -10.04
C TYR A 110 -2.66 10.88 -9.93
N TYR A 111 -2.19 10.29 -11.04
CA TYR A 111 -0.95 9.51 -11.03
C TYR A 111 0.30 10.35 -10.67
N PRO A 112 0.46 11.59 -11.18
CA PRO A 112 1.52 12.48 -10.71
C PRO A 112 1.49 12.77 -9.21
N CYS A 113 0.31 12.92 -8.60
CA CYS A 113 0.18 13.17 -7.15
C CYS A 113 0.30 11.89 -6.31
N MET A 114 -0.07 10.72 -6.84
CA MET A 114 0.08 9.39 -6.20
C MET A 114 1.44 8.73 -6.53
N ASN A 115 2.48 9.54 -6.54
CA ASN A 115 3.83 9.13 -6.93
C ASN A 115 4.83 9.56 -5.84
N LEU A 116 5.66 8.61 -5.41
CA LEU A 116 6.56 8.82 -4.28
C LEU A 116 7.68 9.81 -4.61
N TYR A 117 8.19 9.77 -5.85
CA TYR A 117 9.13 10.78 -6.36
C TYR A 117 8.55 12.18 -6.24
N THR A 118 7.31 12.38 -6.67
CA THR A 118 6.67 13.70 -6.62
C THR A 118 6.54 14.21 -5.19
N LEU A 119 6.09 13.39 -4.25
CA LEU A 119 5.88 13.80 -2.87
C LEU A 119 7.19 14.08 -2.14
N LEU A 120 8.22 13.25 -2.34
CA LEU A 120 9.53 13.43 -1.69
C LEU A 120 10.37 14.55 -2.28
N ASN A 121 10.05 15.05 -3.48
CA ASN A 121 10.66 16.26 -4.04
C ASN A 121 9.98 17.57 -3.57
N LYS A 122 8.94 17.48 -2.72
CA LYS A 122 8.37 18.67 -2.06
C LYS A 122 9.26 19.12 -0.90
N PRO A 123 9.19 20.40 -0.46
CA PRO A 123 9.97 20.87 0.68
C PRO A 123 9.75 20.00 1.92
N GLN A 124 10.80 19.76 2.72
CA GLN A 124 10.74 18.94 3.94
C GLN A 124 10.15 17.54 3.67
N PRO A 125 10.89 16.65 2.97
CA PRO A 125 10.42 15.30 2.69
C PRO A 125 10.17 14.52 3.99
N ASP A 126 9.09 13.74 4.00
CA ASP A 126 8.70 12.84 5.08
C ASP A 126 8.52 11.44 4.50
N PHE A 127 9.52 10.59 4.67
CA PHE A 127 9.61 9.28 4.01
C PHE A 127 8.49 8.34 4.48
N PRO A 128 8.28 8.10 5.79
CA PRO A 128 7.22 7.21 6.25
C PRO A 128 5.83 7.70 5.85
N ASN A 129 5.53 8.99 6.03
CA ASN A 129 4.18 9.48 5.69
C ASN A 129 3.94 9.49 4.18
N ALA A 130 4.92 9.89 3.36
CA ALA A 130 4.74 9.83 1.91
C ALA A 130 4.54 8.39 1.40
N PHE A 131 5.29 7.44 1.96
CA PHE A 131 5.13 6.02 1.63
C PHE A 131 3.76 5.49 2.03
N ASP A 132 3.33 5.72 3.27
CA ASP A 132 2.04 5.29 3.78
C ASP A 132 0.87 5.92 3.01
N TYR A 133 1.04 7.16 2.58
CA TYR A 133 0.07 7.84 1.74
C TYR A 133 -0.06 7.18 0.36
N VAL A 134 1.07 7.02 -0.37
CA VAL A 134 1.06 6.43 -1.71
C VAL A 134 0.55 4.98 -1.68
N ARG A 135 1.01 4.16 -0.72
CA ARG A 135 0.54 2.77 -0.60
C ARG A 135 -0.95 2.70 -0.29
N THR A 136 -1.51 3.66 0.46
CA THR A 136 -2.96 3.69 0.76
C THR A 136 -3.75 3.78 -0.55
N PHE A 137 -3.44 4.76 -1.39
CA PHE A 137 -4.20 4.98 -2.62
C PHE A 137 -3.95 3.92 -3.69
N ARG A 138 -2.73 3.34 -3.77
CA ARG A 138 -2.45 2.18 -4.64
C ARG A 138 -3.15 0.91 -4.18
N GLY A 139 -3.14 0.65 -2.86
CA GLY A 139 -3.89 -0.47 -2.28
C GLY A 139 -5.39 -0.33 -2.51
N LEU A 140 -5.94 0.88 -2.37
CA LEU A 140 -7.34 1.17 -2.71
C LEU A 140 -7.61 1.03 -4.22
N GLU A 141 -6.67 1.38 -5.10
CA GLU A 141 -6.81 1.17 -6.55
C GLU A 141 -6.95 -0.31 -6.88
N TRP A 142 -6.10 -1.16 -6.30
CA TRP A 142 -6.25 -2.61 -6.44
C TRP A 142 -7.61 -3.07 -5.87
N MET A 143 -7.86 -2.81 -4.59
CA MET A 143 -8.99 -3.36 -3.85
C MET A 143 -10.35 -2.90 -4.39
N CYS A 144 -10.44 -1.68 -4.92
CA CYS A 144 -11.68 -1.12 -5.43
C CYS A 144 -11.89 -1.32 -6.93
N VAL A 145 -10.91 -1.87 -7.64
CA VAL A 145 -10.99 -2.14 -9.08
C VAL A 145 -10.68 -3.60 -9.36
N GLY A 146 -9.41 -3.98 -9.46
CA GLY A 146 -9.00 -5.33 -9.86
C GLY A 146 -9.33 -6.43 -8.83
N GLY A 147 -9.26 -6.10 -7.55
CA GLY A 147 -9.51 -7.02 -6.44
C GLY A 147 -10.91 -6.91 -5.83
N PHE A 148 -11.80 -6.12 -6.42
CA PHE A 148 -13.10 -5.80 -5.79
C PHE A 148 -14.02 -7.02 -5.66
N SER A 149 -14.09 -7.86 -6.70
CA SER A 149 -14.89 -9.10 -6.65
C SER A 149 -14.42 -10.01 -5.52
N GLU A 150 -13.10 -10.17 -5.40
CA GLU A 150 -12.50 -11.07 -4.41
C GLU A 150 -12.70 -10.56 -2.98
N VAL A 151 -12.39 -9.28 -2.74
CA VAL A 151 -12.51 -8.72 -1.39
C VAL A 151 -13.95 -8.68 -0.90
N VAL A 152 -14.93 -8.49 -1.79
CA VAL A 152 -16.36 -8.51 -1.40
C VAL A 152 -16.83 -9.95 -1.15
N ALA A 153 -16.48 -10.88 -2.03
CA ALA A 153 -16.91 -12.28 -1.91
C ALA A 153 -16.27 -13.00 -0.72
N GLN A 154 -15.06 -12.60 -0.34
CA GLN A 154 -14.22 -13.31 0.63
C GLN A 154 -13.77 -12.41 1.80
N TRP A 155 -14.46 -11.30 2.04
CA TRP A 155 -14.08 -10.23 2.99
C TRP A 155 -13.64 -10.77 4.35
N GLY A 156 -14.40 -11.72 4.92
CA GLY A 156 -14.12 -12.29 6.23
C GLY A 156 -12.77 -13.01 6.30
N CYS A 157 -12.40 -13.75 5.24
CA CYS A 157 -11.10 -14.43 5.21
C CYS A 157 -9.98 -13.46 4.82
N LEU A 158 -10.12 -12.75 3.70
CA LEU A 158 -9.06 -11.89 3.17
C LEU A 158 -8.68 -10.78 4.14
N GLY A 159 -9.67 -10.16 4.81
CA GLY A 159 -9.41 -9.11 5.79
C GLY A 159 -8.81 -9.61 7.11
N THR A 160 -9.07 -10.85 7.52
CA THR A 160 -8.51 -11.39 8.78
C THR A 160 -7.19 -12.14 8.57
N PHE A 161 -6.86 -12.52 7.33
CA PHE A 161 -5.65 -13.25 7.00
C PHE A 161 -4.35 -12.57 7.49
N PRO A 162 -4.22 -11.23 7.50
CA PRO A 162 -3.05 -10.57 8.08
C PRO A 162 -2.80 -10.81 9.58
N THR A 163 -3.74 -11.43 10.29
CA THR A 163 -3.55 -11.87 11.67
C THR A 163 -2.83 -13.22 11.80
N THR A 164 -2.66 -13.96 10.69
CA THR A 164 -2.12 -15.32 10.68
C THR A 164 -0.58 -15.34 10.69
N ASN A 165 0.01 -16.40 11.26
CA ASN A 165 1.47 -16.61 11.20
C ASN A 165 1.99 -16.74 9.76
N ALA A 166 1.18 -17.28 8.84
CA ALA A 166 1.58 -17.42 7.44
C ALA A 166 1.83 -16.04 6.81
N TYR A 167 0.91 -15.10 6.99
CA TYR A 167 1.11 -13.70 6.59
C TYR A 167 2.33 -13.08 7.28
N LEU A 168 2.38 -13.17 8.62
CA LEU A 168 3.42 -12.54 9.41
C LEU A 168 4.82 -13.04 9.02
N ASN A 169 4.96 -14.32 8.67
CA ASN A 169 6.21 -14.89 8.18
C ASN A 169 6.62 -14.32 6.81
N CYS A 170 5.69 -14.17 5.87
CA CYS A 170 5.98 -13.55 4.57
C CYS A 170 6.49 -12.10 4.73
N ILE A 171 5.82 -11.31 5.59
CA ILE A 171 6.18 -9.92 5.83
C ILE A 171 7.46 -9.80 6.68
N ALA A 172 7.65 -10.65 7.69
CA ALA A 172 8.87 -10.67 8.48
C ALA A 172 10.09 -10.97 7.61
N ASN A 173 9.98 -11.96 6.71
CA ASN A 173 11.05 -12.26 5.75
C ASN A 173 11.31 -11.07 4.82
N PHE A 174 10.26 -10.43 4.30
CA PHE A 174 10.41 -9.22 3.49
C PHE A 174 11.19 -8.13 4.24
N ASN A 175 10.75 -7.79 5.45
CA ASN A 175 11.38 -6.74 6.27
C ASN A 175 12.84 -7.04 6.62
N GLN A 176 13.21 -8.32 6.78
CA GLN A 176 14.58 -8.75 7.08
C GLN A 176 15.50 -8.77 5.86
N THR A 177 14.95 -8.97 4.67
CA THR A 177 15.74 -9.24 3.46
C THR A 177 15.71 -8.12 2.45
N VAL A 178 14.70 -7.26 2.45
CA VAL A 178 14.59 -6.17 1.48
C VAL A 178 15.74 -5.17 1.64
N ALA A 179 16.46 -4.95 0.56
CA ALA A 179 17.56 -4.01 0.46
C ALA A 179 17.64 -3.45 -0.97
N ALA A 180 18.44 -2.41 -1.17
CA ALA A 180 18.52 -1.73 -2.46
C ALA A 180 18.97 -2.65 -3.62
N ASN A 181 19.87 -3.59 -3.35
CA ASN A 181 20.44 -4.50 -4.36
C ASN A 181 19.52 -5.68 -4.73
N ASN A 182 18.55 -6.03 -3.89
CA ASN A 182 17.61 -7.14 -4.12
C ASN A 182 16.14 -6.70 -4.06
N PHE A 183 15.86 -5.40 -4.17
CA PHE A 183 14.55 -4.81 -3.94
C PHE A 183 13.41 -5.51 -4.72
N CYS A 184 13.47 -5.56 -6.05
CA CYS A 184 12.42 -6.20 -6.85
C CYS A 184 12.35 -7.72 -6.70
N PRO A 185 13.48 -8.46 -6.63
CA PRO A 185 13.46 -9.86 -6.23
C PRO A 185 12.77 -10.12 -4.89
N ALA A 186 13.01 -9.29 -3.87
CA ALA A 186 12.34 -9.40 -2.57
C ALA A 186 10.82 -9.15 -2.69
N VAL A 187 10.41 -8.13 -3.44
CA VAL A 187 8.99 -7.88 -3.73
C VAL A 187 8.32 -9.08 -4.42
N GLN A 188 8.98 -9.66 -5.44
CA GLN A 188 8.47 -10.82 -6.16
C GLN A 188 8.33 -12.05 -5.25
N GLN A 189 9.36 -12.32 -4.44
CA GLN A 189 9.36 -13.44 -3.51
C GLN A 189 8.26 -13.31 -2.45
N THR A 190 8.07 -12.11 -1.91
CA THR A 190 6.99 -11.85 -0.94
C THR A 190 5.61 -11.94 -1.59
N GLY A 191 5.45 -11.44 -2.82
CA GLY A 191 4.22 -11.64 -3.60
C GLY A 191 3.88 -13.11 -3.79
N ALA A 192 4.85 -13.95 -4.14
CA ALA A 192 4.66 -15.40 -4.26
C ALA A 192 4.30 -16.05 -2.92
N CYS A 193 5.01 -15.68 -1.83
CA CYS A 193 4.69 -16.15 -0.47
C CYS A 193 3.25 -15.84 -0.08
N LEU A 194 2.79 -14.60 -0.35
CA LEU A 194 1.42 -14.19 -0.07
C LEU A 194 0.42 -14.90 -0.98
N ASN A 195 0.75 -15.15 -2.26
CA ASN A 195 -0.09 -15.92 -3.16
C ASN A 195 -0.39 -17.32 -2.56
N ASP A 196 0.66 -18.08 -2.26
CA ASP A 196 0.55 -19.43 -1.69
C ASP A 196 -0.20 -19.42 -0.36
N ALA A 197 0.12 -18.44 0.51
CA ALA A 197 -0.42 -18.40 1.85
C ALA A 197 -1.91 -18.00 1.89
N TYR A 198 -2.34 -17.04 1.07
CA TYR A 198 -3.75 -16.70 0.93
C TYR A 198 -4.54 -17.82 0.27
N ASN A 199 -3.98 -18.50 -0.74
CA ASN A 199 -4.60 -19.67 -1.36
C ASN A 199 -4.80 -20.80 -0.35
N ALA A 200 -3.78 -21.12 0.45
CA ALA A 200 -3.85 -22.18 1.45
C ALA A 200 -4.87 -21.87 2.56
N ALA A 201 -5.02 -20.59 2.95
CA ALA A 201 -5.87 -20.21 4.07
C ALA A 201 -7.33 -19.95 3.68
N CYS A 202 -7.57 -19.29 2.55
CA CYS A 202 -8.93 -18.95 2.13
C CYS A 202 -9.52 -19.95 1.13
N GLY A 203 -8.68 -20.62 0.33
CA GLY A 203 -9.05 -21.75 -0.53
C GLY A 203 -10.04 -21.45 -1.67
N ALA A 204 -10.59 -20.25 -1.74
CA ALA A 204 -11.49 -19.83 -2.80
C ALA A 204 -10.70 -19.34 -4.02
N PRO A 205 -11.22 -19.52 -5.24
CA PRO A 205 -10.57 -19.00 -6.43
C PRO A 205 -10.22 -17.52 -6.28
N GLY A 206 -9.01 -17.13 -6.67
CA GLY A 206 -8.57 -15.74 -6.65
C GLY A 206 -8.03 -15.24 -5.30
N SER A 207 -8.08 -16.00 -4.20
CA SER A 207 -7.53 -15.55 -2.91
C SER A 207 -6.04 -15.24 -2.98
N GLY A 208 -5.24 -16.13 -3.58
CA GLY A 208 -3.80 -15.93 -3.73
C GLY A 208 -3.45 -14.80 -4.68
N TYR A 209 -4.17 -14.71 -5.81
CA TYR A 209 -4.02 -13.59 -6.73
C TYR A 209 -4.30 -12.26 -6.02
N PHE A 210 -5.38 -12.19 -5.23
CA PHE A 210 -5.69 -11.03 -4.41
C PHE A 210 -4.58 -10.69 -3.43
N GLY A 211 -4.11 -11.66 -2.63
CA GLY A 211 -3.07 -11.45 -1.63
C GLY A 211 -1.76 -10.93 -2.23
N CYS A 212 -1.35 -11.53 -3.35
CA CYS A 212 -0.15 -11.12 -4.07
C CYS A 212 -0.28 -9.71 -4.68
N GLU A 213 -1.37 -9.42 -5.40
CA GLU A 213 -1.55 -8.12 -6.05
C GLU A 213 -1.70 -6.99 -5.02
N ASN A 214 -2.40 -7.26 -3.91
CA ASN A 214 -2.58 -6.30 -2.83
C ASN A 214 -1.25 -5.85 -2.19
N PHE A 215 -0.23 -6.71 -2.22
CA PHE A 215 1.14 -6.36 -1.84
C PHE A 215 1.92 -5.72 -2.99
N ARG A 216 1.94 -6.39 -4.15
CA ARG A 216 2.76 -6.02 -5.32
C ARG A 216 2.41 -4.63 -5.86
N ILE A 217 1.14 -4.24 -5.82
CA ILE A 217 0.67 -2.97 -6.41
C ILE A 217 1.37 -1.75 -5.82
N THR A 218 1.76 -1.80 -4.55
CA THR A 218 2.52 -0.71 -3.91
C THR A 218 3.83 -0.42 -4.66
N PHE A 219 4.41 -1.44 -5.31
CA PHE A 219 5.75 -1.39 -5.90
C PHE A 219 5.75 -1.36 -7.43
N ASP A 220 4.59 -1.37 -8.10
CA ASP A 220 4.51 -1.61 -9.55
C ASP A 220 5.32 -0.61 -10.40
N ASN A 221 5.35 0.66 -9.98
CA ASN A 221 6.07 1.76 -10.62
C ASN A 221 7.57 1.73 -10.36
N SER A 222 8.05 0.92 -9.41
CA SER A 222 9.48 0.77 -9.09
C SER A 222 10.05 -0.61 -9.47
N CYS A 223 9.17 -1.60 -9.63
CA CYS A 223 9.48 -2.97 -10.00
C CYS A 223 8.60 -3.42 -11.18
N TRP A 224 8.94 -2.87 -12.35
CA TRP A 224 8.20 -3.06 -13.59
C TRP A 224 8.25 -4.51 -14.05
N GLY A 225 7.11 -5.03 -14.51
CA GLY A 225 7.02 -6.38 -15.08
C GLY A 225 6.81 -7.50 -14.06
N LEU A 226 6.81 -7.21 -12.75
CA LEU A 226 6.36 -8.20 -11.76
C LEU A 226 4.88 -8.53 -11.97
N ARG A 227 4.53 -9.80 -11.78
CA ARG A 227 3.18 -10.33 -11.96
C ARG A 227 2.85 -11.31 -10.85
N CYS A 228 1.61 -11.30 -10.40
CA CYS A 228 1.06 -12.34 -9.57
C CYS A 228 0.44 -13.42 -10.46
N MET A 229 0.67 -14.69 -10.11
CA MET A 229 0.06 -15.79 -10.84
C MET A 229 -1.41 -15.90 -10.42
N VAL A 230 -2.27 -16.11 -11.41
CA VAL A 230 -3.64 -16.56 -11.19
C VAL A 230 -3.55 -18.08 -11.17
N ASP A 231 -4.00 -18.73 -10.10
CA ASP A 231 -3.99 -20.19 -10.05
C ASP A 231 -4.74 -20.74 -11.25
N SER A 232 -4.13 -21.70 -11.93
CA SER A 232 -4.88 -22.54 -12.86
C SER A 232 -5.84 -23.37 -12.02
N GLN A 233 -7.14 -23.12 -12.18
CA GLN A 233 -8.19 -24.02 -11.68
C GLN A 233 -7.97 -25.44 -12.21
#